data_AF-A0AAV3YM83-F1
#
_entry.id   AF-A0AAV3YM83-F1
#
_cell.length_a   1.000
_cell.length_b   1.000
_cell.length_c   1.000
_cell.angle_alpha   90.00
_cell.angle_beta   90.00
_cell.angle_gamma   90.00
#
_symmetry.space_group_name_H-M   'P 1'
#
loop_
_entity.id
_entity.type
_entity.pdbx_description
1 polymer ?
#
loop_
_entity_poly.entity_id
_entity_poly.type
_entity_poly.pdbx_seq_one_letter_code
_entity_poly.pdbx_strand_id
1 'polypeptide(L)'
;MAPLRISFLIRSVYDILRSNANLVRWRKKDDPTCPLCQGRQTTEHVRSSCEVALSQGRYTWRHNRVLQELASVISATEGEIHPSSMSSTVFTTEGGVKKWHGG
;
A
#
# COMPACT_ATOMS: atom_id res chain seq x y z
N MET A 1 -11.77 -10.05 16.37
CA MET A 1 -10.81 -9.19 15.63
C MET A 1 -9.40 -9.68 15.89
N ALA A 2 -8.66 -10.14 14.88
CA ALA A 2 -7.32 -10.67 15.07
C ALA A 2 -6.39 -9.61 15.70
N PRO A 3 -5.71 -9.89 16.85
CA PRO A 3 -4.89 -8.92 17.60
C PRO A 3 -3.89 -8.14 16.74
N LEU A 4 -3.39 -8.79 15.68
CA LEU A 4 -2.41 -8.24 14.75
C LEU A 4 -2.93 -7.02 13.98
N ARG A 5 -4.23 -6.93 13.67
CA ARG A 5 -4.81 -5.81 12.89
C ARG A 5 -4.80 -4.51 13.68
N ILE A 6 -5.29 -4.55 14.92
CA ILE A 6 -5.31 -3.40 15.83
C ILE A 6 -3.88 -2.96 16.14
N SER A 7 -3.00 -3.93 16.41
CA SER A 7 -1.59 -3.67 16.68
C SER A 7 -0.87 -2.97 15.51
N PHE A 8 -1.19 -3.35 14.28
CA PHE A 8 -0.67 -2.70 13.08
C PHE A 8 -1.17 -1.26 12.94
N LEU A 9 -2.49 -1.04 13.13
CA LEU A 9 -3.10 0.29 13.01
C LEU A 9 -2.48 1.28 14.00
N ILE A 10 -2.40 0.91 15.28
CA ILE A 10 -1.80 1.77 16.32
C ILE A 10 -0.37 2.13 15.94
N ARG A 11 0.47 1.14 15.61
CA ARG A 11 1.87 1.41 15.23
C ARG A 11 2.01 2.22 13.94
N SER A 12 1.05 2.09 13.01
CA SER A 12 1.04 2.86 11.76
C SER A 12 0.74 4.34 12.00
N VAL A 13 -0.16 4.64 12.94
CA VAL A 13 -0.55 6.01 13.30
C VAL A 13 0.58 6.72 14.05
N TYR A 14 1.22 6.03 14.99
CA TYR A 14 2.27 6.63 15.83
C TYR A 14 3.70 6.50 15.27
N ASP A 15 3.88 6.17 13.99
CA ASP A 15 5.20 5.96 13.35
C ASP A 15 6.10 4.98 14.14
N ILE A 16 5.54 3.87 14.62
CA ILE A 16 6.27 2.82 15.38
C ILE A 16 6.39 1.52 14.56
N LEU A 17 6.16 1.61 13.25
CA LEU A 17 6.42 0.49 12.35
C LEU A 17 7.92 0.31 12.12
N ARG A 18 8.30 -0.90 11.68
CA ARG A 18 9.70 -1.27 11.41
C ARG A 18 10.21 -0.68 10.09
N SER A 19 10.16 0.65 9.94
CA SER A 19 10.85 1.37 8.86
C SER A 19 12.36 1.40 9.12
N ASN A 20 13.21 1.53 8.09
CA ASN A 20 14.65 1.64 8.32
C ASN A 20 15.00 2.86 9.19
N ALA A 21 14.27 3.98 9.06
CA ALA A 21 14.45 5.12 9.95
C ALA A 21 14.20 4.76 11.42
N ASN A 22 13.18 3.98 11.73
CA ASN A 22 12.91 3.52 13.09
C ASN A 22 13.90 2.45 13.56
N LEU A 23 14.32 1.55 12.68
CA LEU A 23 15.36 0.58 13.00
C LEU A 23 16.68 1.25 13.41
N VAL A 24 17.06 2.34 12.73
CA VAL A 24 18.22 3.15 13.12
C VAL A 24 17.99 3.84 14.47
N ARG A 25 16.82 4.45 14.69
CA ARG A 25 16.46 5.05 16.00
C ARG A 25 16.56 4.02 17.14
N TRP A 26 16.19 2.77 16.88
CA TRP A 26 16.27 1.67 17.85
C TRP A 26 17.62 0.96 17.90
N ARG A 27 18.64 1.47 17.19
CA ARG A 27 19.99 0.88 17.11
C ARG A 27 19.99 -0.57 16.64
N LYS A 28 19.08 -0.92 15.72
CA LYS A 28 18.95 -2.23 15.07
C LYS A 28 19.48 -2.26 13.64
N LYS A 29 19.82 -1.10 13.10
CA LYS A 29 20.40 -0.89 11.78
C LYS A 29 21.23 0.38 11.81
N ASP A 30 22.23 0.49 10.95
CA ASP A 30 23.09 1.67 10.88
C ASP A 30 22.58 2.72 9.88
N ASP A 31 21.89 2.26 8.83
CA ASP A 31 21.51 3.10 7.69
C ASP A 31 19.98 3.14 7.45
N PRO A 32 19.35 4.34 7.46
CA PRO A 32 17.91 4.50 7.25
C PRO A 32 17.50 4.45 5.77
N THR A 33 18.42 4.17 4.86
CA THR A 33 18.20 4.27 3.42
C THR A 33 17.15 3.28 2.89
N CYS A 34 16.34 3.77 1.95
CA CYS A 34 15.35 2.99 1.22
C CYS A 34 16.04 2.11 0.16
N PRO A 35 15.76 0.80 0.12
CA PRO A 35 16.38 -0.09 -0.86
C PRO A 35 15.91 0.16 -2.31
N LEU A 36 14.87 0.98 -2.51
CA LEU A 36 14.34 1.28 -3.84
C LEU A 36 14.91 2.57 -4.42
N CYS A 37 14.78 3.69 -3.69
CA CYS A 37 15.14 5.02 -4.19
C CYS A 37 16.35 5.63 -3.49
N GLN A 38 16.99 4.91 -2.57
CA GLN A 38 18.12 5.39 -1.79
C GLN A 38 17.86 6.65 -0.91
N GLY A 39 16.60 7.10 -0.81
CA GLY A 39 16.20 8.16 0.12
C GLY A 39 15.99 7.65 1.55
N ARG A 40 15.76 8.56 2.52
CA ARG A 40 15.49 8.17 3.91
C ARG A 40 14.13 7.45 4.04
N GLN A 41 14.14 6.20 4.50
CA GLN A 41 12.94 5.35 4.59
C GLN A 41 12.21 5.51 5.93
N THR A 42 11.34 6.52 6.03
CA THR A 42 10.33 6.66 7.10
C THR A 42 9.12 5.75 6.86
N THR A 43 8.20 5.63 7.82
CA THR A 43 6.93 4.92 7.60
C THR A 43 6.11 5.59 6.50
N GLU A 44 6.07 6.93 6.47
CA GLU A 44 5.40 7.69 5.41
C GLU A 44 5.99 7.38 4.03
N HIS A 45 7.32 7.36 3.93
CA HIS A 45 8.03 7.00 2.70
C HIS A 45 7.59 5.64 2.14
N VAL A 46 7.50 4.61 2.99
CA VAL A 46 7.06 3.26 2.56
C VAL A 46 5.58 3.24 2.15
N ARG A 47 4.75 4.10 2.72
CA ARG A 47 3.31 4.10 2.46
C ARG A 47 2.90 4.90 1.23
N SER A 48 3.52 6.05 0.97
CA SER A 48 3.03 7.00 -0.04
C SER A 48 4.10 7.87 -0.72
N SER A 49 5.31 7.95 -0.20
CA SER A 49 6.25 9.02 -0.59
C SER A 49 7.56 8.52 -1.23
N CYS A 50 7.64 7.26 -1.65
CA CYS A 50 8.77 6.71 -2.40
C CYS A 50 8.57 6.93 -3.90
N GLU A 51 9.43 7.75 -4.51
CA GLU A 51 9.37 8.09 -5.94
C GLU A 51 9.45 6.87 -6.86
N VAL A 52 10.34 5.91 -6.54
CA VAL A 52 10.50 4.68 -7.32
C VAL A 52 9.28 3.77 -7.15
N ALA A 53 8.69 3.70 -5.96
CA ALA A 53 7.47 2.93 -5.74
C ALA A 53 6.28 3.55 -6.48
N LEU A 54 6.22 4.89 -6.54
CA LEU A 54 5.22 5.63 -7.30
C LEU A 54 5.36 5.38 -8.80
N SER A 55 6.55 5.60 -9.36
CA SER A 55 6.80 5.46 -10.80
C SER A 55 6.62 4.02 -11.30
N GLN A 56 6.95 3.03 -10.48
CA GLN A 56 6.71 1.62 -10.78
C GLN A 56 5.27 1.16 -10.53
N GLY A 57 4.36 2.06 -10.14
CA GLY A 57 2.94 1.74 -9.92
C GLY A 57 2.66 0.83 -8.71
N ARG A 58 3.60 0.68 -7.78
CA ARG A 58 3.45 -0.22 -6.61
C ARG A 58 2.33 0.22 -5.68
N TYR A 59 2.12 1.53 -5.54
CA TYR A 59 0.99 2.06 -4.77
C TYR A 59 -0.34 1.72 -5.42
N THR A 60 -0.46 1.92 -6.75
CA THR A 60 -1.63 1.52 -7.52
C THR A 60 -1.94 0.03 -7.34
N TRP A 61 -0.93 -0.84 -7.44
CA TRP A 61 -1.12 -2.28 -7.22
C TRP A 61 -1.64 -2.59 -5.80
N ARG A 62 -1.04 -2.01 -4.75
CA ARG A 62 -1.47 -2.20 -3.35
C ARG A 62 -2.90 -1.70 -3.13
N HIS A 63 -3.24 -0.53 -3.64
CA HIS A 63 -4.57 0.05 -3.49
C HIS A 63 -5.61 -0.76 -4.25
N ASN A 64 -5.34 -1.13 -5.51
CA ASN A 64 -6.22 -1.97 -6.29
C ASN A 64 -6.46 -3.32 -5.62
N ARG A 65 -5.44 -3.91 -4.99
CA ARG A 65 -5.64 -5.17 -4.25
C ARG A 65 -6.63 -5.02 -3.11
N VAL A 66 -6.54 -3.94 -2.33
CA VAL A 66 -7.52 -3.67 -1.25
C VAL A 66 -8.92 -3.46 -1.83
N LEU A 67 -9.04 -2.71 -2.91
CA LEU A 67 -10.33 -2.47 -3.58
C LEU A 67 -10.94 -3.76 -4.13
N GLN A 68 -10.14 -4.69 -4.66
CA GLN A 68 -10.61 -6.00 -5.12
C GLN A 68 -11.21 -6.83 -3.98
N GLU A 69 -10.54 -6.90 -2.84
CA GLU A 69 -11.05 -7.64 -1.67
C GLU A 69 -12.36 -7.01 -1.16
N LEU A 70 -12.45 -5.68 -1.13
CA LEU A 70 -13.67 -4.97 -0.74
C LEU A 70 -14.82 -5.25 -1.73
N ALA A 71 -14.55 -5.14 -3.03
CA ALA A 71 -15.54 -5.45 -4.07
C ALA A 71 -16.03 -6.90 -3.96
N SER A 72 -15.13 -7.85 -3.71
CA SER A 72 -15.49 -9.25 -3.53
C SER A 72 -16.45 -9.47 -2.35
N VAL A 73 -16.22 -8.79 -1.22
CA VAL A 73 -17.10 -8.90 -0.06
C VAL A 73 -18.45 -8.26 -0.33
N ILE A 74 -18.49 -7.09 -0.96
CA ILE A 74 -19.73 -6.37 -1.28
C ILE A 74 -20.58 -7.20 -2.25
N SER A 75 -19.99 -7.71 -3.33
CA SER A 75 -20.71 -8.55 -4.30
C SER A 75 -21.24 -9.83 -3.66
N ALA A 76 -20.52 -10.43 -2.70
CA ALA A 76 -21.01 -11.59 -1.97
C ALA A 76 -22.19 -11.28 -1.05
N THR A 77 -22.31 -10.04 -0.55
CA THR A 77 -23.46 -9.63 0.27
C THR A 77 -24.71 -9.30 -0.53
N GLU A 78 -24.56 -9.02 -1.83
CA GLU A 78 -25.66 -8.60 -2.72
C GLU A 78 -26.39 -9.78 -3.39
N GLY A 79 -25.89 -11.02 -3.30
CA GLY A 79 -26.66 -12.21 -3.71
C GLY A 79 -25.87 -13.53 -3.69
N GLU A 80 -26.52 -14.63 -3.32
CA GLU A 80 -26.11 -15.98 -3.72
C GLU A 80 -26.17 -16.10 -5.25
N ILE A 81 -25.12 -15.72 -5.97
CA ILE A 81 -24.95 -16.07 -7.39
C ILE A 81 -23.51 -16.53 -7.63
N HIS A 82 -23.43 -17.83 -7.94
CA HIS A 82 -22.38 -18.62 -8.59
C HIS A 82 -20.95 -18.03 -8.71
N PRO A 83 -19.91 -18.84 -8.44
CA PRO A 83 -18.50 -18.49 -8.71
C PRO A 83 -18.28 -18.43 -10.23
N SER A 84 -18.51 -17.27 -10.82
CA SER A 84 -18.37 -17.05 -12.25
C SER A 84 -17.40 -15.91 -12.49
N SER A 85 -16.15 -16.31 -12.72
CA SER A 85 -15.09 -15.53 -13.37
C SER A 85 -14.65 -14.26 -12.63
N MET A 86 -13.37 -14.22 -12.26
CA MET A 86 -12.65 -12.98 -11.98
C MET A 86 -12.72 -12.07 -13.21
N SER A 87 -13.83 -11.34 -13.38
CA SER A 87 -13.86 -10.18 -14.23
C SER A 87 -12.77 -9.26 -13.69
N SER A 88 -11.82 -8.90 -14.54
CA SER A 88 -10.73 -7.99 -14.17
C SER A 88 -11.35 -6.64 -13.85
N THR A 89 -11.75 -6.42 -12.60
CA THR A 89 -12.21 -5.11 -12.13
C THR A 89 -11.01 -4.17 -12.22
N VAL A 90 -11.00 -3.35 -13.26
CA VAL A 90 -9.99 -2.31 -13.48
C VAL A 90 -10.44 -1.08 -12.71
N PHE A 91 -9.72 -0.75 -11.64
CA PHE A 91 -9.94 0.49 -10.89
C PHE A 91 -9.24 1.63 -11.61
N THR A 92 -10.01 2.66 -11.98
CA THR A 92 -9.52 3.87 -12.64
C THR A 92 -9.50 5.04 -11.67
N THR A 93 -8.54 5.95 -11.84
CA THR A 93 -8.55 7.22 -11.12
C THR A 93 -9.65 8.13 -11.65
N GLU A 94 -10.20 8.99 -10.79
CA GLU A 94 -11.05 10.10 -11.21
C GLU A 94 -10.33 10.94 -12.29
N GLY A 95 -10.98 11.14 -13.43
CA GLY A 95 -10.40 11.80 -14.61
C GLY A 95 -9.70 10.91 -15.64
N GLY A 96 -9.68 9.58 -15.47
CA GLY A 96 -9.13 8.64 -16.47
C GLY A 96 -7.60 8.45 -16.42
N VAL A 97 -7.03 7.74 -17.41
CA VAL A 97 -5.58 7.45 -17.48
C VAL A 97 -4.82 8.70 -17.92
N LYS A 98 -4.30 9.45 -16.96
CA LYS A 98 -3.36 10.54 -17.20
C LYS A 98 -1.97 9.97 -17.55
N LYS A 99 -1.56 10.14 -18.82
CA LYS A 99 -0.19 9.83 -19.27
C LYS A 99 0.76 10.80 -18.59
N TRP A 100 1.61 10.30 -17.71
CA TRP A 100 2.70 11.08 -17.15
C TRP A 100 3.74 11.34 -18.24
N HIS A 101 4.00 12.61 -18.54
CA HIS A 101 5.16 13.04 -19.31
C HIS A 101 6.16 13.55 -18.27
N GLY A 102 7.10 12.67 -17.88
CA GLY A 102 8.20 13.06 -17.00
C GLY A 102 9.09 14.06 -17.71
N GLY A 103 9.36 15.20 -17.05
CA GLY A 103 10.38 16.16 -17.43
C GLY A 103 11.74 15.77 -16.87
#